data_AF-A0A9P5UHQ5-F1
#
_entry.id   AF-A0A9P5UHQ5-F1
#
_cell.length_a   1.000
_cell.length_b   1.000
_cell.length_c   1.000
_cell.angle_alpha   90.00
_cell.angle_beta   90.00
_cell.angle_gamma   90.00
#
_symmetry.space_group_name_H-M   'P 1'
#
loop_
_entity.id
_entity.type
_entity.pdbx_description
1 polymer ?
#
loop_
_entity_poly.entity_id
_entity_poly.type
_entity_poly.pdbx_seq_one_letter_code
_entity_poly.pdbx_strand_id
1 'polypeptide(L)'
;MASAMTMQILTSCPNLRIFTGSVLKAQDILGITDGGESATEQDSSPIQPQEWVCRDIRSFRVFICGFLDRPAHWQRLVMQRLATLDKIESLCVGSDYAISSYPEKDRDGLDLRLAAGMYVLSSLKKLNYLSFSPLEMNMDEEDVRWMAVAWPNLTDVHGGLNHDSKKAETL
;
A
#
# COMPACT_ATOMS: atom_id res chain seq x y z
N MET A 1 10.69 14.14 -5.72
CA MET A 1 11.68 13.62 -6.69
C MET A 1 11.77 12.10 -6.71
N ALA A 2 11.86 11.38 -5.58
CA ALA A 2 12.01 9.91 -5.57
C ALA A 2 10.89 9.13 -6.30
N SER A 3 9.66 9.64 -6.29
CA SER A 3 8.51 8.97 -6.89
C SER A 3 8.55 8.94 -8.43
N ALA A 4 9.11 9.98 -9.08
CA ALA A 4 9.16 10.06 -10.55
C ALA A 4 10.04 8.95 -11.16
N MET A 5 11.22 8.69 -10.58
CA MET A 5 12.08 7.58 -11.03
C MET A 5 11.43 6.22 -10.77
N THR A 6 10.76 6.06 -9.62
CA THR A 6 10.00 4.84 -9.30
C THR A 6 8.94 4.57 -10.37
N MET A 7 8.12 5.58 -10.69
CA MET A 7 7.09 5.44 -11.71
C MET A 7 7.67 5.18 -13.09
N GLN A 8 8.79 5.81 -13.45
CA GLN A 8 9.48 5.53 -14.71
C GLN A 8 9.92 4.08 -14.82
N ILE A 9 10.48 3.50 -13.75
CA ILE A 9 10.87 2.08 -13.72
C ILE A 9 9.63 1.18 -13.88
N LEU A 10 8.57 1.41 -13.11
CA LEU A 10 7.35 0.59 -13.14
C LEU A 10 6.62 0.65 -14.48
N THR A 11 6.75 1.77 -15.21
CA THR A 11 6.11 1.99 -16.52
C THR A 11 7.01 1.66 -17.71
N SER A 12 8.32 1.42 -17.50
CA SER A 12 9.28 1.19 -18.60
C SER A 12 9.98 -0.17 -18.56
N CYS A 13 9.93 -0.91 -17.45
CA CYS A 13 10.68 -2.16 -17.26
C CYS A 13 9.77 -3.40 -17.23
N PRO A 14 9.37 -3.99 -18.38
CA PRO A 14 8.39 -5.09 -18.40
C PRO A 14 8.90 -6.40 -17.77
N ASN A 15 10.21 -6.63 -17.81
CA ASN A 15 10.84 -7.84 -17.26
C ASN A 15 11.25 -7.70 -15.78
N LEU A 16 10.84 -6.62 -15.11
CA LEU A 16 11.19 -6.36 -13.72
C LEU A 16 10.53 -7.42 -12.82
N ARG A 17 11.33 -8.14 -12.04
CA ARG A 17 10.87 -9.18 -11.10
C ARG A 17 10.97 -8.76 -9.64
N ILE A 18 11.93 -7.89 -9.34
CA ILE A 18 12.20 -7.40 -7.99
C ILE A 18 12.28 -5.89 -8.10
N PHE A 19 11.47 -5.21 -7.30
CA PHE A 19 11.52 -3.77 -7.16
C PHE A 19 11.68 -3.40 -5.70
N THR A 20 12.65 -2.53 -5.43
CA THR A 20 12.89 -1.94 -4.11
C THR A 20 13.08 -0.45 -4.30
N GLY A 21 12.22 0.34 -3.65
CA GLY A 21 12.25 1.79 -3.68
C GLY A 21 12.00 2.37 -2.30
N SER A 22 12.24 3.67 -2.15
CA SER A 22 12.08 4.35 -0.86
C SER A 22 10.62 4.69 -0.56
N VAL A 23 10.02 5.54 -1.40
CA VAL A 23 8.67 6.08 -1.19
C VAL A 23 7.93 6.16 -2.52
N LEU A 24 6.66 5.77 -2.49
CA LEU A 24 5.73 5.88 -3.59
C LEU A 24 4.42 6.52 -3.12
N LYS A 25 4.13 7.74 -3.58
CA LYS A 25 2.93 8.46 -3.12
C LYS A 25 1.69 7.97 -3.85
N ALA A 26 0.56 7.97 -3.14
CA ALA A 26 -0.74 7.61 -3.70
C ALA A 26 -1.06 8.42 -4.97
N GLN A 27 -0.83 9.74 -4.96
CA GLN A 27 -1.07 10.60 -6.13
C GLN A 27 -0.28 10.16 -7.38
N ASP A 28 0.97 9.70 -7.21
CA ASP A 28 1.82 9.26 -8.32
C ASP A 28 1.34 7.93 -8.90
N ILE A 29 0.91 7.00 -8.03
CA ILE A 29 0.30 5.71 -8.43
C ILE A 29 -0.98 5.96 -9.24
N LEU A 30 -1.76 6.95 -8.82
CA LEU A 30 -3.03 7.31 -9.43
C LEU A 30 -2.89 8.24 -10.65
N GLY A 31 -1.68 8.72 -10.97
CA GLY A 31 -1.43 9.60 -12.12
C GLY A 31 -1.97 11.02 -11.93
N ILE A 32 -2.13 11.48 -10.69
CA ILE A 32 -2.67 12.80 -10.36
C ILE A 32 -1.49 13.79 -10.32
N THR A 33 -1.40 14.66 -11.33
CA THR A 33 -0.40 15.73 -11.38
C THR A 33 -0.90 16.96 -10.60
N ASP A 34 -0.07 17.48 -9.69
CA ASP A 34 -0.42 18.59 -8.79
C ASP A 34 -0.95 19.83 -9.54
N GLY A 35 -2.26 20.02 -9.42
CA GLY A 35 -2.99 21.28 -9.54
C GLY A 35 -4.20 21.36 -8.60
N GLY A 36 -4.52 20.27 -7.88
CA GLY A 36 -5.68 20.17 -6.99
C GLY A 36 -5.26 19.96 -5.54
N GLU A 37 -4.74 21.00 -4.89
CA GLU A 37 -4.71 21.08 -3.41
C GLU A 37 -6.13 21.13 -2.81
N SER A 38 -7.17 21.16 -3.66
CA SER A 38 -8.58 20.97 -3.30
C SER A 38 -9.25 20.03 -4.29
N ALA A 39 -8.93 18.73 -4.19
CA ALA A 39 -9.86 17.71 -4.69
C ALA A 39 -11.03 17.63 -3.71
N THR A 40 -11.95 18.61 -3.80
CA THR A 40 -13.30 18.44 -3.26
C THR A 40 -13.93 17.23 -3.95
N GLU A 41 -14.91 16.58 -3.31
CA GLU A 41 -15.63 15.40 -3.83
C GLU A 41 -16.28 15.58 -5.22
N GLN A 42 -16.14 16.76 -5.85
CA GLN A 42 -16.70 17.14 -7.14
C GLN A 42 -15.69 17.16 -8.30
N ASP A 43 -14.39 17.05 -8.06
CA ASP A 43 -13.41 17.08 -9.15
C ASP A 43 -13.41 15.73 -9.89
N SER A 44 -14.28 15.64 -10.89
CA SER A 44 -14.55 14.48 -11.73
C SER A 44 -13.49 14.30 -12.83
N SER A 45 -12.28 14.78 -12.59
CA SER A 45 -11.16 14.55 -13.49
C SER A 45 -10.88 13.04 -13.51
N PRO A 46 -10.90 12.39 -14.69
CA PRO A 46 -10.74 10.94 -14.75
C PRO A 46 -9.36 10.58 -14.21
N ILE A 47 -9.34 9.93 -13.05
CA ILE A 47 -8.14 9.28 -12.53
C ILE A 47 -7.74 8.26 -13.60
N GLN A 48 -6.65 8.51 -14.30
CA GLN A 48 -6.02 7.57 -15.22
C GLN A 48 -4.76 7.02 -14.55
N PRO A 49 -4.87 5.89 -13.84
CA PRO A 49 -3.72 5.33 -13.13
C PRO A 49 -2.66 4.93 -14.15
N GLN A 50 -1.43 5.43 -14.00
CA GLN A 50 -0.33 5.11 -14.91
C GLN A 50 -0.13 3.60 -15.05
N GLU A 51 -0.14 3.07 -16.27
CA GLU A 51 -0.03 1.64 -16.49
C GLU A 51 1.37 1.08 -16.20
N TRP A 52 1.47 0.30 -15.12
CA TRP A 52 2.62 -0.53 -14.80
C TRP A 52 2.76 -1.66 -15.81
N VAL A 53 3.87 -1.67 -16.55
CA VAL A 53 4.20 -2.70 -17.54
C VAL A 53 4.90 -3.89 -16.92
N CYS A 54 5.45 -3.74 -15.72
CA CYS A 54 6.15 -4.75 -14.93
C CYS A 54 5.20 -5.76 -14.28
N ARG A 55 4.46 -6.53 -15.08
CA ARG A 55 3.47 -7.52 -14.59
C ARG A 55 4.11 -8.75 -13.93
N ASP A 56 5.40 -8.98 -14.17
CA ASP A 56 6.15 -10.15 -13.66
C ASP A 56 6.86 -9.92 -12.31
N ILE A 57 6.52 -8.83 -11.61
CA ILE A 57 7.05 -8.56 -10.28
C ILE A 57 6.63 -9.67 -9.30
N ARG A 58 7.63 -10.20 -8.60
CA ARG A 58 7.50 -11.18 -7.52
C ARG A 58 7.80 -10.56 -6.15
N SER A 59 8.69 -9.58 -6.09
CA SER A 59 9.02 -8.87 -4.85
C SER A 59 8.84 -7.37 -5.06
N PHE A 60 7.93 -6.76 -4.31
CA PHE A 60 7.64 -5.34 -4.37
C PHE A 60 7.81 -4.72 -2.99
N ARG A 61 8.84 -3.88 -2.81
CA ARG A 61 9.15 -3.22 -1.54
C ARG A 61 9.25 -1.71 -1.71
N VAL A 62 8.28 -1.00 -1.16
CA VAL A 62 8.22 0.46 -1.14
C VAL A 62 7.38 0.92 0.03
N PHE A 63 7.69 2.08 0.62
CA PHE A 63 6.75 2.72 1.51
C PHE A 63 5.67 3.46 0.69
N ILE A 64 4.40 3.11 0.89
CA ILE A 64 3.27 3.77 0.21
C ILE A 64 2.58 4.73 1.18
N CYS A 65 2.55 6.03 0.83
CA CYS A 65 2.08 7.11 1.68
C CYS A 65 1.30 8.19 0.91
N GLY A 66 0.91 9.28 1.58
CA GLY A 66 0.27 10.45 0.96
C GLY A 66 -1.24 10.32 0.79
N PHE A 67 -1.89 9.64 1.73
CA PHE A 67 -3.33 9.53 1.94
C PHE A 67 -3.88 10.52 2.97
N LEU A 68 -3.04 11.15 3.79
CA LEU A 68 -3.47 12.21 4.71
C LEU A 68 -4.17 13.33 3.93
N ASP A 69 -5.34 13.75 4.41
CA ASP A 69 -6.22 14.74 3.76
C ASP A 69 -6.67 14.36 2.33
N ARG A 70 -6.59 13.07 1.96
CA ARG A 70 -7.09 12.55 0.68
C ARG A 70 -8.41 11.79 0.87
N PRO A 71 -9.25 11.70 -0.18
CA PRO A 71 -10.47 10.90 -0.13
C PRO A 71 -10.19 9.44 0.23
N ALA A 72 -11.02 8.86 1.11
CA ALA A 72 -10.85 7.49 1.60
C ALA A 72 -10.78 6.44 0.47
N HIS A 73 -11.40 6.70 -0.68
CA HIS A 73 -11.39 5.78 -1.82
C HIS A 73 -10.00 5.65 -2.48
N TRP A 74 -9.04 6.55 -2.21
CA TRP A 74 -7.67 6.46 -2.74
C TRP A 74 -6.95 5.20 -2.25
N GLN A 75 -7.18 4.80 -1.00
CA GLN A 75 -6.66 3.54 -0.44
C GLN A 75 -7.06 2.36 -1.34
N ARG A 76 -8.35 2.28 -1.67
CA ARG A 76 -8.90 1.23 -2.56
C ARG A 76 -8.32 1.31 -3.97
N LEU A 77 -8.19 2.49 -4.56
CA LEU A 77 -7.64 2.63 -5.92
C LEU A 77 -6.16 2.21 -5.98
N VAL A 78 -5.37 2.55 -4.97
CA VAL A 78 -3.99 2.08 -4.86
C VAL A 78 -3.94 0.56 -4.70
N MET A 79 -4.80 -0.03 -3.87
CA MET A 79 -4.90 -1.49 -3.77
C MET A 79 -5.32 -2.15 -5.07
N GLN A 80 -6.24 -1.56 -5.84
CA GLN A 80 -6.60 -2.05 -7.18
C GLN A 80 -5.37 -2.08 -8.09
N ARG A 81 -4.47 -1.10 -7.97
CA ARG A 81 -3.21 -1.10 -8.71
C ARG A 81 -2.30 -2.25 -8.32
N LEU A 82 -2.11 -2.44 -7.01
CA LEU A 82 -1.30 -3.53 -6.47
C LEU A 82 -1.88 -4.91 -6.83
N ALA A 83 -3.22 -5.06 -6.84
CA ALA A 83 -3.91 -6.28 -7.20
C ALA A 83 -3.62 -6.76 -8.63
N THR A 84 -3.12 -5.87 -9.49
CA THR A 84 -2.70 -6.22 -10.85
C THR A 84 -1.33 -6.89 -10.94
N LEU A 85 -0.58 -6.96 -9.83
CA LEU A 85 0.68 -7.68 -9.71
C LEU A 85 0.43 -9.08 -9.16
N ASP A 86 -0.33 -9.88 -9.90
CA ASP A 86 -0.82 -11.22 -9.52
C ASP A 86 0.28 -12.26 -9.29
N LYS A 87 1.51 -11.97 -9.73
CA LYS A 87 2.70 -12.80 -9.54
C LYS A 87 3.50 -12.46 -8.27
N ILE A 88 3.06 -11.49 -7.47
CA ILE A 88 3.73 -11.13 -6.22
C ILE A 88 3.77 -12.30 -5.24
N GLU A 89 4.97 -12.53 -4.73
CA GLU A 89 5.31 -13.47 -3.66
C GLU A 89 5.64 -12.69 -2.37
N SER A 90 6.30 -11.54 -2.47
CA SER A 90 6.66 -10.68 -1.34
C SER A 90 6.16 -9.24 -1.56
N LEU A 91 5.31 -8.76 -0.65
CA LEU A 91 4.77 -7.39 -0.66
C LEU A 91 5.20 -6.65 0.61
N CYS A 92 5.94 -5.56 0.45
CA CYS A 92 6.29 -4.66 1.55
C CYS A 92 5.80 -3.26 1.21
N VAL A 93 4.81 -2.77 1.96
CA VAL A 93 4.19 -1.44 1.78
C VAL A 93 4.57 -0.45 2.88
N GLY A 94 5.33 -0.91 3.88
CA GLY A 94 5.92 -0.09 4.95
C GLY A 94 7.32 0.43 4.61
N SER A 95 7.99 1.03 5.58
CA SER A 95 9.34 1.58 5.42
C SER A 95 10.39 0.74 6.14
N ASP A 96 11.57 0.57 5.54
CA ASP A 96 12.73 0.02 6.25
C ASP A 96 13.39 1.07 7.18
N TYR A 97 12.98 2.34 7.08
CA TYR A 97 13.47 3.46 7.88
C TYR A 97 12.46 3.86 8.95
N ALA A 98 12.94 4.57 9.98
CA ALA A 98 12.06 5.16 10.98
C ALA A 98 11.09 6.15 10.32
N ILE A 99 9.78 6.02 10.57
CA ILE A 99 8.73 6.90 10.04
C ILE A 99 9.01 8.39 10.34
N SER A 100 9.68 8.68 11.46
CA SER A 100 10.09 10.03 11.84
C SER A 100 10.99 10.73 10.82
N SER A 101 11.66 9.98 9.94
CA SER A 101 12.50 10.52 8.86
C SER A 101 11.70 11.15 7.71
N TYR A 102 10.39 10.88 7.61
CA TYR A 102 9.52 11.46 6.58
C TYR A 102 8.82 12.73 7.07
N PRO A 103 8.46 13.66 6.15
CA PRO A 103 7.58 14.79 6.44
C PRO A 103 6.28 14.29 7.08
N GLU A 104 5.72 15.04 8.03
CA GLU A 104 4.53 14.62 8.79
C GLU A 104 3.35 14.18 7.91
N LYS A 105 3.12 14.90 6.81
CA LYS A 105 2.08 14.57 5.81
C LYS A 105 2.29 13.27 5.02
N ASP A 106 3.50 12.72 5.08
CA ASP A 106 3.92 11.48 4.42
C ASP A 106 4.20 10.38 5.45
N ARG A 107 3.85 10.56 6.73
CA ARG A 107 4.02 9.55 7.80
C ARG A 107 2.87 8.55 7.88
N ASP A 108 1.91 8.68 6.98
CA ASP A 108 0.78 7.78 6.84
C ASP A 108 1.10 6.60 5.92
N GLY A 109 0.25 5.58 5.94
CA GLY A 109 0.48 4.34 5.21
C GLY A 109 -0.74 3.82 4.48
N LEU A 110 -0.51 2.84 3.62
CA LEU A 110 -1.59 2.05 3.03
C LEU A 110 -2.31 1.26 4.13
N ASP A 111 -3.60 1.53 4.33
CA ASP A 111 -4.42 0.89 5.37
C ASP A 111 -4.87 -0.49 4.90
N LEU A 112 -4.30 -1.57 5.43
CA LEU A 112 -4.60 -2.94 5.00
C LEU A 112 -5.80 -3.56 5.73
N ARG A 113 -6.75 -2.79 6.25
CA ARG A 113 -8.00 -3.34 6.80
C ARG A 113 -9.03 -3.67 5.72
N LEU A 114 -9.92 -4.61 5.99
CA LEU A 114 -11.06 -4.93 5.12
C LEU A 114 -11.94 -3.71 4.87
N ALA A 115 -12.20 -2.92 5.91
CA ALA A 115 -12.97 -1.67 5.83
C ALA A 115 -12.34 -0.65 4.85
N ALA A 116 -11.01 -0.64 4.73
CA ALA A 116 -10.27 0.23 3.82
C ALA A 116 -10.20 -0.32 2.37
N GLY A 117 -10.56 -1.58 2.16
CA GLY A 117 -10.63 -2.20 0.84
C GLY A 117 -9.63 -3.33 0.60
N MET A 118 -8.98 -3.88 1.64
CA MET A 118 -8.01 -4.98 1.50
C MET A 118 -8.55 -6.14 0.65
N TYR A 119 -9.86 -6.39 0.65
CA TYR A 119 -10.50 -7.45 -0.14
C TYR A 119 -10.15 -7.43 -1.64
N VAL A 120 -9.82 -6.25 -2.17
CA VAL A 120 -9.38 -6.06 -3.57
C VAL A 120 -8.10 -6.84 -3.87
N LEU A 121 -7.23 -7.06 -2.88
CA LEU A 121 -5.98 -7.79 -3.00
C LEU A 121 -6.16 -9.32 -2.99
N SER A 122 -7.39 -9.82 -3.04
CA SER A 122 -7.69 -11.26 -3.05
C SER A 122 -7.06 -12.03 -4.22
N SER A 123 -6.69 -11.35 -5.30
CA SER A 123 -6.01 -11.94 -6.48
C SER A 123 -4.56 -12.35 -6.21
N LEU A 124 -3.92 -11.85 -5.14
CA LEU A 124 -2.51 -12.08 -4.82
C LEU A 124 -2.28 -13.49 -4.24
N LYS A 125 -2.66 -14.54 -4.97
CA LYS A 125 -2.65 -15.93 -4.49
C LYS A 125 -1.25 -16.50 -4.24
N LYS A 126 -0.21 -15.86 -4.77
CA LYS A 126 1.19 -16.27 -4.58
C LYS A 126 1.88 -15.58 -3.41
N LEU A 127 1.20 -14.63 -2.76
CA LEU A 127 1.75 -13.88 -1.64
C LEU A 127 2.10 -14.85 -0.50
N ASN A 128 3.39 -14.87 -0.13
CA ASN A 128 3.93 -15.64 1.00
C ASN A 128 4.47 -14.73 2.11
N TYR A 129 4.87 -13.50 1.77
CA TYR A 129 5.41 -12.53 2.70
C TYR A 129 4.69 -11.19 2.58
N LEU A 130 4.13 -10.69 3.68
CA LEU A 130 3.53 -9.36 3.78
C LEU A 130 4.23 -8.54 4.87
N SER A 131 4.69 -7.33 4.54
CA SER A 131 5.21 -6.38 5.52
C SER A 131 4.60 -5.00 5.38
N PHE A 132 4.17 -4.45 6.52
CA PHE A 132 3.75 -3.07 6.65
C PHE A 132 4.50 -2.35 7.79
N SER A 133 5.53 -2.96 8.36
CA SER A 133 6.38 -2.33 9.37
C SER A 133 7.01 -1.01 8.87
N PRO A 134 7.17 0.03 9.71
CA PRO A 134 6.80 0.08 11.13
C PRO A 134 5.40 0.69 11.34
N LEU A 135 4.50 0.60 10.35
CA LEU A 135 3.12 1.06 10.51
C LEU A 135 2.40 0.20 11.55
N GLU A 136 1.61 0.86 12.38
CA GLU A 136 0.68 0.21 13.30
C GLU A 136 -0.69 0.11 12.62
N MET A 137 -1.21 -1.11 12.54
CA MET A 137 -2.52 -1.38 11.96
C MET A 137 -3.45 -1.92 13.03
N ASN A 138 -4.62 -1.28 13.14
CA ASN A 138 -5.68 -1.73 14.03
C ASN A 138 -6.55 -2.78 13.29
N MET A 139 -5.98 -3.96 13.05
CA MET A 139 -6.65 -5.08 12.36
C MET A 139 -7.42 -5.93 13.34
N ASP A 140 -8.69 -6.21 13.08
CA ASP A 140 -9.46 -7.12 13.92
C ASP A 140 -9.26 -8.60 13.52
N GLU A 141 -9.96 -9.50 14.20
CA GLU A 141 -9.90 -10.93 13.89
C GLU A 141 -10.47 -11.26 12.50
N GLU A 142 -11.44 -10.47 12.01
CA GLU A 142 -12.03 -10.67 10.69
C GLU A 142 -11.02 -10.37 9.59
N ASP A 143 -10.24 -9.30 9.74
CA ASP A 143 -9.13 -8.94 8.84
C ASP A 143 -8.14 -10.11 8.72
N VAL A 144 -7.66 -10.63 9.85
CA VAL A 144 -6.66 -11.72 9.88
C VAL A 144 -7.24 -13.02 9.32
N ARG A 145 -8.49 -13.37 9.66
CA ARG A 145 -9.14 -14.57 9.13
C ARG A 145 -9.31 -14.48 7.63
N TRP A 146 -9.67 -13.30 7.12
CA TRP A 146 -9.75 -13.07 5.69
C TRP A 146 -8.39 -13.26 5.01
N MET A 147 -7.30 -12.74 5.59
CA MET A 147 -5.95 -12.92 5.03
C MET A 147 -5.59 -14.39 4.85
N ALA A 148 -5.87 -15.22 5.86
CA ALA A 148 -5.59 -16.66 5.80
C ALA A 148 -6.36 -17.39 4.69
N VAL A 149 -7.61 -16.98 4.42
CA VAL A 149 -8.45 -17.56 3.36
C VAL A 149 -8.07 -17.01 1.98
N ALA A 150 -7.83 -15.70 1.89
CA ALA A 150 -7.57 -15.01 0.63
C ALA A 150 -6.16 -15.30 0.10
N TRP A 151 -5.18 -15.43 0.99
CA TRP A 151 -3.76 -15.65 0.68
C TRP A 151 -3.28 -16.98 1.28
N PRO A 152 -3.66 -18.12 0.68
CA PRO A 152 -3.41 -19.45 1.25
C PRO A 152 -1.92 -19.84 1.34
N ASN A 153 -1.04 -19.08 0.66
CA ASN A 153 0.41 -19.29 0.70
C ASN A 153 1.12 -18.35 1.68
N LEU A 154 0.40 -17.50 2.41
CA LEU A 154 0.98 -16.53 3.34
C LEU A 154 1.60 -17.26 4.53
N THR A 155 2.91 -17.13 4.69
CA THR A 155 3.69 -17.75 5.77
C THR A 155 4.22 -16.71 6.75
N ASP A 156 4.46 -15.48 6.28
CA ASP A 156 5.13 -14.45 7.05
C ASP A 156 4.38 -13.12 6.97
N VAL A 157 4.06 -12.57 8.15
CA VAL A 157 3.44 -11.25 8.30
C VAL A 157 4.27 -10.43 9.27
N HIS A 158 4.75 -9.27 8.80
CA HIS A 158 5.57 -8.35 9.59
C HIS A 158 4.93 -6.96 9.71
N GLY A 159 4.70 -6.52 10.95
CA GLY A 159 4.19 -5.20 11.26
C GLY A 159 3.57 -5.15 12.65
N GLY A 160 3.20 -3.95 13.11
CA GLY A 160 2.50 -3.79 14.38
C GLY A 160 1.01 -4.06 14.21
N LEU A 161 0.49 -5.09 14.88
CA LEU A 161 -0.95 -5.33 15.00
C LEU A 161 -1.42 -4.83 16.35
N ASN A 162 -2.56 -4.13 16.38
CA ASN A 162 -3.30 -3.74 17.59
C ASN A 162 -2.40 -3.49 18.79
N HIS A 163 -1.87 -2.27 18.92
CA HIS A 163 -1.20 -1.92 20.16
C HIS A 163 -2.27 -2.00 21.26
N ASP A 164 -2.26 -3.11 22.00
CA ASP A 164 -3.09 -3.36 23.17
C ASP A 164 -2.60 -2.41 24.27
N SER A 165 -2.80 -1.11 24.04
CA SER A 165 -2.84 -0.09 25.08
C SER A 165 -4.20 -0.21 25.77
N LYS A 166 -4.52 -1.44 26.22
CA LYS A 166 -5.26 -1.59 27.46
C LYS A 166 -4.41 -0.90 28.51
N LYS A 167 -4.72 0.38 28.72
CA LYS A 167 -4.79 0.94 30.05
C LYS A 167 -5.22 -0.21 30.97
N ALA A 168 -4.29 -0.65 31.81
CA ALA A 168 -4.62 -1.23 33.09
C ALA A 168 -5.37 -0.14 33.89
N GLU A 169 -6.61 0.14 33.50
CA GLU A 169 -7.56 0.83 34.37
C GLU A 169 -8.03 -0.24 35.36
N THR A 170 -7.23 -0.35 36.42
CA THR A 170 -7.64 -0.56 37.82
C THR A 170 -8.94 -1.35 38.02
N LEU A 171 -8.78 -2.62 38.40
CA LEU A 171 -9.67 -3.27 39.37
C LEU A 171 -9.33 -2.76 40.77
#